data_AF-A0A9D5GIM3-F1
#
_entry.id   AF-A0A9D5GIM3-F1
#
_cell.length_a   1.000
_cell.length_b   1.000
_cell.length_c   1.000
_cell.angle_alpha   90.00
_cell.angle_beta   90.00
_cell.angle_gamma   90.00
#
_symmetry.space_group_name_H-M   'P 1'
#
loop_
_entity.id
_entity.type
_entity.pdbx_description
1 polymer ?
#
loop_
_entity_poly.entity_id
_entity_poly.type
_entity_poly.pdbx_seq_one_letter_code
_entity_poly.pdbx_strand_id
1 'polypeptide(L)'
;MPTHLLLLVRRFNEAAGLYSLARLELAMRNPQAPLAPLLPRLGTRGLNAASRPLAWTDAGKRVLAIHRYRRNAQTGRVQIARDAAWLSFQRTVDSLMQITRSIETLRRRRGEKSR
;
A
#
# COMPACT_ATOMS: atom_id res chain seq x y z
N MET A 1 -11.11 -7.53 20.36
CA MET A 1 -10.75 -8.20 19.07
C MET A 1 -11.09 -7.42 17.79
N PRO A 2 -12.17 -6.62 17.67
CA PRO A 2 -12.39 -5.71 16.52
C PRO A 2 -11.31 -4.63 16.39
N THR A 3 -10.75 -4.22 17.53
CA THR A 3 -9.80 -3.12 17.69
C THR A 3 -8.50 -3.29 16.90
N HIS A 4 -7.96 -4.52 16.80
CA HIS A 4 -6.67 -4.75 16.11
C HIS A 4 -6.79 -4.60 14.59
N LEU A 5 -7.88 -5.09 13.98
CA LEU A 5 -8.11 -4.92 12.54
C LEU A 5 -8.38 -3.45 12.21
N LEU A 6 -9.16 -2.77 13.05
CA LEU A 6 -9.41 -1.33 12.93
C LEU A 6 -8.11 -0.52 13.02
N LEU A 7 -7.24 -0.86 13.97
CA LEU A 7 -5.92 -0.23 14.10
C LEU A 7 -5.06 -0.44 12.85
N LEU A 8 -5.03 -1.65 12.29
CA LEU A 8 -4.26 -1.93 11.08
C LEU A 8 -4.82 -1.20 9.85
N VAL A 9 -6.15 -1.10 9.72
CA VAL A 9 -6.79 -0.31 8.64
C VAL A 9 -6.48 1.18 8.81
N ARG A 10 -6.44 1.70 10.04
CA ARG A 10 -6.01 3.07 10.30
C ARG A 10 -4.54 3.27 9.89
N ARG A 11 -3.63 2.40 10.33
CA ARG A 11 -2.22 2.43 9.93
C ARG A 11 -2.04 2.31 8.42
N PHE A 12 -2.88 1.51 7.76
CA PHE A 12 -2.89 1.41 6.30
C PHE A 12 -3.23 2.76 5.65
N ASN A 13 -4.28 3.45 6.12
CA ASN A 13 -4.65 4.77 5.58
C ASN A 13 -3.57 5.83 5.84
N GLU A 14 -2.92 5.78 7.01
CA GLU A 14 -1.77 6.65 7.33
C GLU A 14 -0.61 6.38 6.35
N ALA A 15 -0.22 5.11 6.17
CA ALA A 15 0.82 4.71 5.22
C ALA A 15 0.46 5.06 3.76
N ALA A 16 -0.80 4.94 3.36
CA ALA A 16 -1.27 5.33 2.03
C ALA A 16 -1.17 6.86 1.81
N GLY A 17 -1.38 7.65 2.87
CA GLY A 17 -1.15 9.10 2.85
C GLY A 17 0.34 9.43 2.63
N LEU A 18 1.23 8.83 3.41
CA LEU A 18 2.68 9.00 3.28
C LEU A 18 3.18 8.54 1.90
N TYR A 19 2.67 7.43 1.41
CA TYR A 19 2.96 6.93 0.06
C TYR A 19 2.56 7.95 -1.01
N SER A 20 1.40 8.59 -0.89
CA SER A 20 0.92 9.56 -1.87
C SER A 20 1.86 10.76 -1.98
N LEU A 21 2.39 11.23 -0.84
CA LEU A 21 3.39 12.29 -0.79
C LEU A 21 4.72 11.83 -1.42
N ALA A 22 5.26 10.69 -0.97
CA ALA A 22 6.52 10.15 -1.49
C ALA A 22 6.45 9.86 -3.01
N ARG A 23 5.28 9.43 -3.51
CA ARG A 23 5.01 9.27 -4.94
C ARG A 23 5.09 10.60 -5.69
N LEU A 24 4.51 11.66 -5.14
CA LEU A 24 4.55 12.99 -5.75
C LEU A 24 5.98 13.53 -5.79
N GLU A 25 6.70 13.44 -4.68
CA GLU A 25 8.12 13.83 -4.61
C GLU A 25 8.96 13.07 -5.64
N LEU A 26 8.79 11.74 -5.72
CA LEU A 26 9.48 10.91 -6.71
C LEU A 26 9.14 11.32 -8.15
N ALA A 27 7.87 11.63 -8.43
CA ALA A 27 7.43 12.06 -9.76
C ALA A 27 8.01 13.43 -10.14
N MET A 28 8.06 14.39 -9.22
CA MET A 28 8.67 15.71 -9.45
C MET A 28 10.17 15.59 -9.75
N ARG A 29 10.86 14.65 -9.11
CA ARG A 29 12.28 14.37 -9.36
C ARG A 29 12.53 13.60 -10.66
N ASN A 30 11.51 12.91 -11.19
CA ASN A 30 11.64 12.02 -12.34
C ASN A 30 10.48 12.24 -13.32
N PRO A 31 10.35 13.44 -13.93
CA PRO A 31 9.19 13.81 -14.73
C PRO A 31 9.03 12.96 -16.00
N GLN A 32 10.12 12.37 -16.50
CA GLN A 32 10.13 11.51 -17.69
C GLN A 32 9.87 10.02 -17.37
N ALA A 33 9.90 9.65 -16.08
CA ALA A 33 9.68 8.27 -15.67
C ALA A 33 8.18 7.95 -15.63
N PRO A 34 7.77 6.70 -15.95
CA PRO A 34 6.41 6.25 -15.71
C PRO A 34 6.01 6.47 -14.24
N LEU A 35 4.81 6.99 -14.01
CA LEU A 35 4.35 7.25 -12.65
C LEU A 35 4.08 5.94 -11.89
N ALA A 36 4.43 5.92 -10.61
CA ALA A 36 4.03 4.82 -9.74
C ALA A 36 2.48 4.72 -9.66
N PRO A 37 1.90 3.54 -9.43
CA PRO A 37 0.44 3.38 -9.35
C PRO A 37 -0.20 4.18 -8.21
N LEU A 38 -1.43 4.68 -8.41
CA LEU A 38 -2.16 5.35 -7.34
C LEU A 38 -2.76 4.36 -6.34
N LEU A 39 -2.63 4.69 -5.04
CA LEU A 39 -3.27 3.98 -3.94
C LEU A 39 -4.38 4.85 -3.34
N PRO A 40 -5.67 4.57 -3.62
CA PRO A 40 -6.75 5.26 -2.96
C PRO A 40 -6.78 4.89 -1.47
N ARG A 41 -7.13 5.86 -0.63
CA ARG A 41 -7.46 5.59 0.78
C ARG A 41 -8.74 4.75 0.83
N LEU A 42 -8.82 3.82 1.77
CA LEU A 42 -10.00 2.97 1.94
C LEU A 42 -11.21 3.73 2.53
N GLY A 43 -10.99 4.96 2.99
CA GLY A 43 -11.99 5.81 3.66
C GLY A 43 -12.57 5.15 4.91
N THR A 44 -13.59 5.76 5.49
CA THR A 44 -14.43 5.11 6.52
C THR A 44 -15.37 4.06 5.90
N ARG A 45 -15.57 4.07 4.57
CA ARG A 45 -16.39 3.08 3.84
C ARG A 45 -15.81 1.66 3.88
N GLY A 46 -14.49 1.52 4.07
CA GLY A 46 -13.84 0.25 4.42
C GLY A 46 -14.17 -0.24 5.83
N LEU A 47 -15.05 0.44 6.58
CA LEU A 47 -15.54 0.01 7.90
C LEU A 47 -16.92 -0.64 7.84
N ASN A 48 -17.64 -0.63 6.71
CA ASN A 48 -18.91 -1.37 6.60
C ASN A 48 -18.65 -2.85 6.31
N ALA A 49 -19.32 -3.74 7.06
CA ALA A 49 -19.06 -5.19 7.04
C ALA A 49 -19.20 -5.82 5.64
N ALA A 50 -20.14 -5.33 4.83
CA ALA A 50 -20.43 -5.84 3.48
C ALA A 50 -19.42 -5.39 2.40
N SER A 51 -18.86 -4.19 2.50
CA SER A 51 -17.92 -3.61 1.51
C SER A 51 -16.44 -3.85 1.86
N ARG A 52 -16.15 -4.19 3.12
CA ARG A 52 -14.81 -4.54 3.63
C ARG A 52 -14.04 -5.58 2.79
N PRO A 53 -14.67 -6.69 2.35
CA PRO A 53 -13.93 -7.73 1.64
C PRO A 53 -13.42 -7.27 0.28
N LEU A 54 -14.28 -6.61 -0.51
CA LEU A 54 -13.97 -6.15 -1.87
C LEU A 54 -12.97 -4.99 -1.85
N ALA A 55 -13.21 -3.97 -1.02
CA ALA A 55 -12.33 -2.81 -0.91
C ALA A 55 -10.90 -3.21 -0.50
N TRP A 56 -10.78 -4.19 0.40
CA TRP A 56 -9.47 -4.72 0.80
C TRP A 56 -8.78 -5.52 -0.29
N THR A 57 -9.49 -6.38 -1.02
CA THR A 57 -8.92 -7.15 -2.13
C THR A 57 -8.32 -6.22 -3.19
N ASP A 58 -9.02 -5.14 -3.53
CA ASP A 58 -8.51 -4.16 -4.49
C ASP A 58 -7.34 -3.36 -3.95
N ALA A 59 -7.37 -2.96 -2.67
CA ALA A 59 -6.22 -2.33 -2.03
C ALA A 59 -4.98 -3.24 -2.05
N GLY A 60 -5.13 -4.53 -1.74
CA GLY A 60 -4.04 -5.51 -1.81
C GLY A 60 -3.44 -5.63 -3.21
N LYS A 61 -4.28 -5.73 -4.25
CA LYS A 61 -3.84 -5.73 -5.66
C LYS A 61 -3.04 -4.48 -6.01
N ARG A 62 -3.49 -3.31 -5.55
CA ARG A 62 -2.79 -2.03 -5.80
C ARG A 62 -1.45 -1.97 -5.08
N VAL A 63 -1.38 -2.40 -3.81
CA VAL A 63 -0.11 -2.48 -3.07
C VAL A 63 0.89 -3.41 -3.79
N LEU A 64 0.41 -4.55 -4.32
CA LEU A 64 1.26 -5.44 -5.12
C LEU A 64 1.75 -4.79 -6.42
N ALA A 65 0.89 -4.01 -7.11
CA ALA A 65 1.29 -3.26 -8.30
C ALA A 65 2.35 -2.19 -7.97
N ILE A 66 2.21 -1.50 -6.85
CA ILE A 66 3.18 -0.52 -6.34
C ILE A 66 4.52 -1.20 -6.02
N HIS A 67 4.48 -2.33 -5.33
CA HIS A 67 5.68 -3.11 -5.04
C HIS A 67 6.36 -3.62 -6.33
N ARG A 68 5.58 -4.00 -7.35
CA ARG A 68 6.12 -4.35 -8.67
C ARG A 68 6.79 -3.16 -9.35
N TYR A 69 6.19 -1.98 -9.30
CA TYR A 69 6.82 -0.75 -9.77
C TYR A 69 8.17 -0.52 -9.06
N ARG A 70 8.20 -0.65 -7.73
CA ARG A 70 9.45 -0.55 -6.96
C ARG A 70 10.51 -1.52 -7.47
N ARG A 71 10.15 -2.79 -7.70
CA ARG A 71 11.09 -3.78 -8.24
C ARG A 71 11.57 -3.44 -9.64
N ASN A 72 10.68 -3.03 -10.53
CA ASN A 72 11.05 -2.60 -11.89
C ASN A 72 12.01 -1.41 -11.84
N ALA A 73 11.75 -0.45 -10.94
CA ALA A 73 12.68 0.63 -10.69
C ALA A 73 14.02 0.08 -10.18
N GLN A 74 14.05 -0.77 -9.14
CA GLN A 74 15.27 -1.40 -8.61
C GLN A 74 16.11 -2.11 -9.67
N THR A 75 15.49 -2.82 -10.61
CA THR A 75 16.19 -3.54 -11.69
C THR A 75 16.52 -2.69 -12.90
N GLY A 76 16.26 -1.37 -12.86
CA GLY A 76 16.55 -0.44 -13.96
C GLY A 76 15.54 -0.44 -15.10
N ARG A 77 14.47 -1.26 -15.02
CA ARG A 77 13.36 -1.24 -16.00
C ARG A 77 12.54 0.05 -15.95
N VAL A 78 12.60 0.76 -14.82
CA VAL A 78 12.10 2.13 -14.67
C VAL A 78 13.28 2.98 -14.23
N GLN A 79 13.66 3.94 -15.07
CA GLN A 79 14.77 4.84 -14.78
C GLN A 79 14.30 5.92 -13.81
N ILE A 80 14.89 5.93 -12.62
CA ILE A 80 14.64 6.93 -11.58
C ILE A 80 15.95 7.29 -10.87
N ALA A 81 16.08 8.53 -10.43
CA ALA A 81 17.12 8.97 -9.53
C ALA A 81 17.07 8.19 -8.21
N ARG A 82 18.24 7.78 -7.70
CA ARG A 82 18.39 7.02 -6.44
C ARG A 82 18.67 7.93 -5.25
N ASP A 83 17.88 8.99 -5.15
CA ASP A 83 18.05 10.03 -4.15
C ASP A 83 17.19 9.80 -2.90
N ALA A 84 17.09 10.83 -2.05
CA ALA A 84 16.27 10.80 -0.85
C ALA A 84 14.77 10.55 -1.14
N ALA A 85 14.24 11.05 -2.26
CA ALA A 85 12.84 10.84 -2.64
C ALA A 85 12.60 9.36 -2.98
N TRP A 86 13.55 8.72 -3.67
CA TRP A 86 13.51 7.27 -3.90
C TRP A 86 13.55 6.46 -2.60
N LEU A 87 14.44 6.80 -1.66
CA LEU A 87 14.52 6.11 -0.37
C LEU A 87 13.24 6.28 0.47
N SER A 88 12.63 7.48 0.45
CA SER A 88 11.33 7.75 1.08
C SER A 88 10.23 6.88 0.46
N PHE A 89 10.18 6.83 -0.87
CA PHE A 89 9.26 5.97 -1.61
C PHE A 89 9.43 4.49 -1.23
N GLN A 90 10.66 3.97 -1.21
CA GLN A 90 10.88 2.56 -0.83
C GLN A 90 10.34 2.23 0.56
N ARG A 91 10.63 3.07 1.56
CA ARG A 91 10.19 2.88 2.95
C ARG A 91 8.66 2.86 3.09
N THR A 92 7.96 3.75 2.38
CA THR A 92 6.49 3.77 2.40
C THR A 92 5.91 2.52 1.74
N VAL A 93 6.52 2.03 0.65
CA VAL A 93 6.11 0.77 -0.01
C VAL A 93 6.33 -0.44 0.90
N ASP A 94 7.46 -0.52 1.61
CA ASP A 94 7.73 -1.59 2.57
C ASP A 94 6.70 -1.61 3.71
N SER A 95 6.37 -0.43 4.24
CA SER A 95 5.34 -0.27 5.28
C SER A 95 3.97 -0.75 4.79
N LEU A 96 3.56 -0.35 3.58
CA LEU A 96 2.31 -0.80 2.94
C LEU A 96 2.27 -2.33 2.78
N MET A 97 3.36 -2.93 2.32
CA MET A 97 3.47 -4.39 2.15
C MET A 97 3.35 -5.11 3.49
N GLN A 98 4.04 -4.63 4.53
CA GLN A 98 3.97 -5.24 5.86
C GLN A 98 2.56 -5.19 6.44
N ILE A 99 1.92 -4.01 6.43
CA ILE A 99 0.56 -3.84 6.94
C ILE A 99 -0.44 -4.72 6.18
N THR A 100 -0.31 -4.78 4.85
CA THR A 100 -1.17 -5.62 4.00
C THR A 100 -1.06 -7.09 4.38
N ARG A 101 0.16 -7.61 4.54
CA ARG A 101 0.41 -9.00 4.98
C ARG A 101 -0.15 -9.27 6.39
N SER A 102 -0.03 -8.31 7.31
CA SER A 102 -0.59 -8.45 8.67
C SER A 102 -2.11 -8.55 8.65
N ILE A 103 -2.79 -7.73 7.84
CA ILE A 103 -4.25 -7.80 7.70
C ILE A 103 -4.67 -9.11 7.05
N GLU A 104 -3.99 -9.57 5.99
CA GLU A 104 -4.26 -10.85 5.34
C GLU A 104 -4.13 -12.03 6.31
N THR A 105 -3.05 -12.06 7.10
CA THR A 105 -2.82 -13.09 8.13
C THR A 105 -3.97 -13.13 9.14
N LEU A 106 -4.42 -11.97 9.64
CA LEU A 106 -5.52 -11.90 10.59
C LEU A 106 -6.87 -12.30 9.98
N ARG A 107 -7.10 -11.99 8.70
CA ARG A 107 -8.31 -12.41 7.99
C ARG A 107 -8.37 -13.93 7.82
N ARG A 108 -7.26 -14.58 7.45
CA ARG A 108 -7.18 -16.05 7.34
C ARG A 108 -7.49 -16.74 8.66
N ARG A 109 -6.86 -16.29 9.75
CA ARG A 109 -7.11 -16.81 11.11
C ARG A 109 -8.57 -16.67 11.57
N ARG A 110 -9.33 -15.70 11.07
CA ARG A 110 -10.79 -15.58 11.35
C ARG A 110 -11.64 -16.50 10.47
N GLY A 111 -11.28 -16.65 9.20
CA GLY A 111 -11.96 -17.57 8.29
C GLY A 111 -11.82 -19.03 8.71
N GLU A 112 -10.66 -19.41 9.26
CA GLU A 112 -10.38 -20.74 9.81
C GLU A 112 -11.14 -21.04 11.10
N LYS A 113 -11.48 -20.02 11.91
CA LYS A 113 -12.26 -20.19 13.15
C LYS A 113 -13.77 -20.22 12.95
N SER A 114 -14.26 -19.99 11.73
CA SER A 114 -15.69 -19.95 11.39
C SER A 114 -16.13 -21.18 10.58
N ARG A 115 -15.26 -22.19 10.47
CA ARG A 115 -15.53 -23.52 9.92
C ARG A 115 -15.37 -24.53 11.05
#